data_AF-A0AAV0WEC2-F1
#
_entry.id   AF-A0AAV0WEC2-F1
#
_cell.length_a   1.000
_cell.length_b   1.000
_cell.length_c   1.000
_cell.angle_alpha   90.00
_cell.angle_beta   90.00
_cell.angle_gamma   90.00
#
_symmetry.space_group_name_H-M   'P 1'
#
loop_
_entity.id
_entity.type
_entity.pdbx_description
1 polymer ?
#
loop_
_entity_poly.entity_id
_entity_poly.type
_entity_poly.pdbx_seq_one_letter_code
_entity_poly.pdbx_strand_id
1 'polypeptide(L)'
;MPIVYFFLANKTKETYLNMWKYLLELCQQFFTSTFDVQKLHFDFESGAHEAAKEIFPNVIIVTCRFHLVQAWWRKINGDSNLRNAYKDYNNEVAKIIFWLTILTR
;
A
#
# COMPACT_ATOMS: atom_id res chain seq x y z
N MET A 1 -2.97 -11.52 13.25
CA MET A 1 -2.36 -12.79 12.81
C MET A 1 -2.45 -12.85 11.29
N PRO A 2 -1.33 -13.01 10.58
CA PRO A 2 -1.34 -13.19 9.12
C PRO A 2 -1.91 -14.56 8.75
N ILE A 3 -2.63 -14.62 7.62
CA ILE A 3 -3.37 -15.82 7.17
C ILE A 3 -2.58 -16.55 6.08
N VAL A 4 -1.92 -15.82 5.19
CA VAL A 4 -1.12 -16.37 4.09
C VAL A 4 0.15 -15.55 3.91
N TYR A 5 1.24 -16.21 3.52
CA TYR A 5 2.52 -15.58 3.19
C TYR A 5 2.97 -15.98 1.79
N PHE A 6 3.49 -15.00 1.06
CA PHE A 6 4.11 -15.20 -0.25
C PHE A 6 5.52 -14.62 -0.24
N PHE A 7 6.50 -15.43 -0.64
CA PHE A 7 7.87 -14.98 -0.86
C PHE A 7 8.03 -14.69 -2.35
N LEU A 8 8.04 -13.42 -2.71
CA LEU A 8 8.07 -12.97 -4.10
C LEU A 8 9.49 -12.58 -4.50
N ALA A 9 9.89 -12.91 -5.73
CA ALA A 9 11.23 -12.62 -6.23
C ALA A 9 11.45 -11.12 -6.51
N ASN A 10 10.39 -10.39 -6.84
CA ASN A 10 10.44 -8.96 -7.13
C ASN A 10 9.04 -8.33 -6.99
N LYS A 11 8.98 -7.02 -7.20
CA LYS A 11 7.80 -6.17 -7.00
C LYS A 11 7.09 -5.79 -8.30
N THR A 12 7.20 -6.63 -9.33
CA THR A 12 6.57 -6.37 -10.63
C THR A 12 5.10 -6.77 -10.64
N LYS A 13 4.30 -6.12 -11.49
CA LYS A 13 2.90 -6.50 -11.75
C LYS A 13 2.77 -8.00 -12.04
N GLU A 14 3.60 -8.53 -12.93
CA GLU A 14 3.57 -9.95 -13.34
C GLU A 14 3.75 -10.90 -12.14
N THR A 15 4.68 -10.57 -11.24
CA THR A 15 4.92 -11.39 -10.04
C THR A 15 3.71 -11.37 -9.11
N TYR A 16 3.06 -10.22 -8.92
CA TYR A 16 1.83 -10.12 -8.14
C TYR A 16 0.63 -10.80 -8.81
N LEU A 17 0.52 -10.73 -10.13
CA LEU A 17 -0.54 -11.39 -10.88
C LEU A 17 -0.48 -12.91 -10.67
N ASN A 18 0.73 -13.48 -10.79
CA ASN A 18 0.95 -14.90 -10.57
C ASN A 18 0.66 -15.32 -9.13
N MET A 19 1.03 -14.48 -8.15
CA MET A 19 0.66 -14.69 -6.75
C MET A 19 -0.86 -14.74 -6.54
N TRP A 20 -1.60 -13.79 -7.09
CA TRP A 20 -3.06 -13.74 -6.96
C TRP A 20 -3.75 -14.92 -7.64
N LYS A 21 -3.33 -15.29 -8.85
CA LYS A 21 -3.85 -16.47 -9.55
C LYS A 21 -3.64 -17.74 -8.73
N TYR A 22 -2.44 -17.93 -8.19
CA TYR A 22 -2.13 -19.08 -7.34
C TYR A 22 -2.97 -19.10 -6.06
N LEU A 23 -3.19 -17.94 -5.42
CA LEU A 23 -4.09 -17.85 -4.26
C LEU A 23 -5.53 -18.23 -4.62
N LEU A 24 -6.03 -17.77 -5.78
CA LEU A 24 -7.37 -18.11 -6.26
C LEU A 24 -7.52 -19.61 -6.53
N GLU A 25 -6.52 -20.23 -7.17
CA GLU A 25 -6.47 -21.67 -7.41
C GLU A 25 -6.51 -22.45 -6.09
N LEU A 26 -5.73 -22.03 -5.09
CA LEU A 26 -5.79 -22.62 -3.75
C LEU A 26 -7.17 -22.46 -3.13
N CYS A 27 -7.76 -21.27 -3.17
CA CYS A 27 -9.09 -21.03 -2.62
C CYS A 27 -10.16 -21.93 -3.29
N GLN A 28 -10.08 -22.16 -4.60
CA GLN A 28 -11.01 -23.06 -5.31
C GLN A 28 -10.89 -24.52 -4.88
N GLN A 29 -9.71 -24.96 -4.42
CA GLN A 29 -9.51 -26.32 -3.92
C GLN A 29 -10.15 -26.54 -2.54
N PHE A 30 -10.22 -25.49 -1.71
CA PHE A 30 -10.71 -25.58 -0.34
C PHE A 30 -12.14 -25.07 -0.15
N PHE A 31 -12.64 -24.22 -1.05
CA PHE A 31 -13.94 -23.57 -0.94
C PHE A 31 -14.75 -23.69 -2.23
N THR A 32 -16.06 -23.88 -2.11
CA THR A 32 -16.99 -23.94 -3.25
C THR A 32 -17.45 -22.57 -3.72
N SER A 33 -17.28 -21.53 -2.89
CA SER A 33 -17.64 -20.16 -3.20
C SER A 33 -16.55 -19.44 -3.99
N THR A 34 -16.95 -18.58 -4.91
CA THR A 34 -16.04 -17.67 -5.62
C THR A 34 -15.37 -16.72 -4.64
N PHE A 35 -14.04 -16.68 -4.65
CA PHE A 35 -13.26 -15.70 -3.90
C PHE A 35 -13.29 -14.36 -4.65
N ASP A 36 -14.21 -13.48 -4.26
CA ASP A 36 -14.35 -12.14 -4.81
C ASP A 36 -13.98 -11.08 -3.76
N VAL A 37 -12.97 -10.26 -4.08
CA VAL A 37 -12.44 -9.25 -3.17
C VAL A 37 -12.93 -7.88 -3.58
N GLN A 38 -13.79 -7.28 -2.75
CA GLN A 38 -14.35 -5.95 -3.01
C GLN A 38 -13.45 -4.81 -2.56
N LYS A 39 -12.59 -5.03 -1.57
CA LYS A 39 -11.75 -4.00 -0.99
C LYS A 39 -10.40 -4.54 -0.56
N LEU A 40 -9.32 -3.88 -0.96
CA LEU A 40 -7.95 -4.22 -0.60
C LEU A 40 -7.25 -3.04 0.04
N HIS A 41 -6.52 -3.31 1.11
CA HIS A 41 -5.65 -2.34 1.76
C HIS A 41 -4.21 -2.64 1.38
N PHE A 42 -3.57 -1.75 0.62
CA PHE A 42 -2.21 -1.94 0.09
C PHE A 42 -1.26 -0.83 0.45
N ASP A 43 0.02 -1.16 0.48
CA ASP A 43 1.08 -0.17 0.43
C ASP A 43 1.17 0.47 -0.95
N PHE A 44 1.88 1.59 -1.05
CA PHE A 44 2.05 2.34 -2.30
C PHE A 44 3.00 1.62 -3.26
N GLU A 45 2.57 0.47 -3.76
CA GLU A 45 3.32 -0.38 -4.66
C GLU A 45 2.52 -0.63 -5.94
N SER A 46 2.95 0.01 -7.04
CA SER A 46 2.18 0.05 -8.30
C SER A 46 1.93 -1.35 -8.88
N GLY A 47 2.93 -2.22 -8.87
CA GLY A 47 2.79 -3.60 -9.36
C GLY A 47 1.69 -4.37 -8.63
N ALA A 48 1.59 -4.22 -7.32
CA ALA A 48 0.54 -4.85 -6.52
C ALA A 48 -0.86 -4.28 -6.84
N HIS A 49 -0.96 -2.95 -7.00
CA HIS A 49 -2.20 -2.28 -7.38
C HIS A 49 -2.70 -2.69 -8.76
N GLU A 50 -1.82 -2.70 -9.75
CA GLU A 50 -2.15 -3.05 -11.13
C GLU A 50 -2.58 -4.51 -11.24
N ALA A 51 -1.86 -5.43 -10.61
CA ALA A 51 -2.21 -6.85 -10.61
C ALA A 51 -3.56 -7.10 -9.91
N ALA A 52 -3.82 -6.43 -8.79
CA ALA A 52 -5.09 -6.58 -8.09
C ALA A 52 -6.28 -6.06 -8.89
N LYS A 53 -6.13 -4.93 -9.60
CA LYS A 53 -7.19 -4.43 -10.50
C LYS A 53 -7.40 -5.33 -11.71
N GLU A 54 -6.37 -6.03 -12.16
CA GLU A 54 -6.54 -7.00 -13.26
C GLU A 54 -7.30 -8.25 -12.80
N ILE A 55 -7.00 -8.75 -11.61
CA ILE A 55 -7.67 -9.94 -11.05
C ILE A 55 -9.07 -9.63 -10.53
N PHE A 56 -9.25 -8.46 -9.91
CA PHE A 56 -10.51 -7.99 -9.34
C PHE A 56 -10.84 -6.62 -9.94
N PRO A 57 -11.46 -6.55 -11.14
CA PRO A 57 -11.69 -5.30 -11.86
C PRO A 57 -12.44 -4.21 -11.08
N ASN A 58 -13.30 -4.62 -10.15
CA ASN A 58 -14.13 -3.71 -9.35
C ASN A 58 -13.57 -3.46 -7.94
N VAL A 59 -12.35 -3.91 -7.63
CA VAL A 59 -11.79 -3.78 -6.29
C VAL A 59 -11.53 -2.33 -5.92
N ILE A 60 -11.96 -1.96 -4.72
CA ILE A 60 -11.61 -0.67 -4.11
C ILE A 60 -10.24 -0.84 -3.45
N ILE A 61 -9.23 -0.19 -4.02
CA ILE A 61 -7.91 -0.09 -3.39
C ILE A 61 -7.90 1.08 -2.42
N VAL A 62 -7.66 0.78 -1.15
CA VAL A 62 -7.38 1.76 -0.10
C VAL A 62 -5.89 1.71 0.21
N THR A 63 -5.21 2.84 0.06
CA THR A 63 -3.79 2.89 0.38
C THR A 63 -3.55 2.96 1.88
N CYS A 64 -2.49 2.30 2.33
CA CYS A 64 -2.15 2.17 3.73
C CYS A 64 -1.58 3.49 4.26
N ARG A 65 -2.43 4.24 4.96
CA ARG A 65 -2.06 5.51 5.60
C ARG A 65 -0.95 5.35 6.62
N PHE A 66 -0.94 4.23 7.36
CA PHE A 66 0.08 3.93 8.35
C PHE A 66 1.49 3.87 7.75
N HIS A 67 1.66 3.08 6.68
CA HIS A 67 2.97 2.97 6.02
C HIS A 67 3.36 4.25 5.27
N LEU A 68 2.39 5.02 4.76
CA LEU A 68 2.65 6.34 4.17
C LEU A 68 3.23 7.33 5.19
N VAL A 69 2.59 7.46 6.35
CA VAL A 69 3.07 8.37 7.41
C VAL A 69 4.46 7.96 7.88
N GLN A 70 4.72 6.66 8.03
CA GLN A 70 6.06 6.16 8.36
C GLN A 70 7.09 6.50 7.27
N ALA A 71 6.74 6.36 6.00
CA ALA A 71 7.63 6.68 4.88
C ALA A 71 7.99 8.17 4.86
N TRP A 72 7.01 9.05 5.06
CA TRP A 72 7.24 10.49 5.19
C TRP A 72 8.09 10.82 6.39
N TRP A 73 7.80 10.25 7.56
CA TRP A 73 8.59 10.49 8.77
C TRP A 73 10.06 10.15 8.57
N ARG A 74 10.35 9.00 7.92
CA ARG A 74 11.73 8.63 7.56
C ARG A 74 12.36 9.65 6.62
N LYS A 75 11.64 10.10 5.58
CA LYS A 75 12.16 11.07 4.60
C LYS A 75 12.45 12.44 5.23
N ILE A 76 11.55 12.95 6.06
CA ILE A 76 11.71 14.23 6.77
C ILE A 76 12.94 14.18 7.68
N ASN A 77 13.09 13.11 8.45
CA ASN A 77 14.20 13.03 9.40
C ASN A 77 15.55 12.68 8.74
N GLY A 78 15.52 12.05 7.57
CA GLY A 78 16.72 11.72 6.79
C GLY A 78 17.30 12.87 5.97
N ASP A 79 16.59 14.00 5.87
CA ASP A 79 16.99 15.17 5.08
C ASP A 79 17.00 16.41 5.97
N SER A 80 18.18 17.04 6.12
CA SER A 80 18.34 18.20 7.02
C SER A 80 17.51 19.40 6.59
N ASN A 81 17.32 19.61 5.29
CA ASN A 81 16.53 20.73 4.76
C ASN A 81 15.05 20.49 5.05
N LEU A 82 14.55 19.28 4.79
CA LEU A 82 13.16 18.92 5.11
C LEU A 82 12.90 18.95 6.61
N ARG A 83 13.84 18.46 7.43
CA ARG A 83 13.73 18.50 8.89
C ARG A 83 13.69 19.92 9.43
N ASN A 84 14.52 20.81 8.90
CA ASN A 84 14.54 22.22 9.30
C ASN A 84 13.27 22.95 8.85
N ALA A 85 12.82 22.71 7.60
CA ALA A 85 11.57 23.23 7.10
C ALA A 85 10.39 22.77 7.97
N TYR A 86 10.33 21.48 8.33
CA TYR A 86 9.27 20.92 9.18
C TYR A 86 9.22 21.52 10.60
N LYS A 87 10.36 22.00 11.13
CA LYS A 87 10.42 22.65 12.45
C LYS A 87 9.98 24.11 12.42
N ASP A 88 9.95 24.74 11.25
CA ASP A 88 9.51 26.12 11.07
C ASP A 88 8.01 26.17 10.78
N TYR A 89 7.22 26.58 11.77
CA TYR A 89 5.76 26.66 11.68
C TYR A 89 5.25 27.67 10.64
N ASN A 90 6.08 28.63 10.23
CA ASN A 90 5.75 29.57 9.17
C ASN A 90 6.03 29.02 7.77
N ASN A 91 6.70 27.86 7.68
CA ASN A 91 7.06 27.24 6.42
C ASN A 91 5.86 26.49 5.81
N GLU A 92 5.54 26.80 4.55
CA GLU A 92 4.44 26.15 3.82
C GLU A 92 4.64 24.63 3.69
N VAL A 93 5.89 24.16 3.60
CA VAL A 93 6.20 22.72 3.57
C VAL A 93 5.85 22.05 4.90
N ALA A 94 6.10 22.71 6.04
CA ALA A 94 5.70 22.20 7.35
C ALA A 94 4.18 22.08 7.45
N LYS A 95 3.45 23.11 7.00
CA LYS A 95 1.98 23.11 6.99
C LYS A 95 1.44 21.97 6.12
N ILE A 96 1.97 21.79 4.90
CA ILE A 96 1.56 20.70 4.00
C ILE A 96 1.79 19.33 4.65
N ILE A 97 2.99 19.09 5.20
CA ILE A 97 3.30 17.81 5.85
C ILE A 97 2.41 17.58 7.08
N PHE A 98 2.16 18.61 7.88
CA PHE A 98 1.28 18.55 9.04
C PHE A 98 -0.16 18.22 8.66
N TRP A 99 -0.71 18.90 7.64
CA TRP A 99 -2.04 18.58 7.11
C TRP A 99 -2.12 17.15 6.57
N LEU A 100 -1.10 16.69 5.84
CA LEU A 100 -1.04 15.34 5.30
C LEU A 100 -0.94 14.27 6.41
N THR A 101 -0.32 14.58 7.55
CA THR A 101 -0.23 13.69 8.72
C THR A 101 -1.46 13.70 9.63
N ILE A 102 -2.25 14.78 9.63
CA ILE A 102 -3.53 14.86 10.37
C ILE A 102 -4.69 14.28 9.56
N LEU A 103 -4.78 14.56 8.26
CA LEU A 103 -5.83 14.02 7.38
C LEU A 103 -5.71 12.50 7.19
N THR A 104 -4.67 11.88 7.74
CA THR A 104 -4.42 10.44 7.76
C THR A 104 -4.72 9.74 9.07
N ARG A 105 -5.20 10.47 10.09
CA ARG A 105 -5.80 9.92 11.32
C ARG A 105 -7.30 9.73 11.21
#